data_AF-A0A514EHA5-F1
#
_entry.id   AF-A0A514EHA5-F1
#
_cell.length_a   1.000
_cell.length_b   1.000
_cell.length_c   1.000
_cell.angle_alpha   90.00
_cell.angle_beta   90.00
_cell.angle_gamma   90.00
#
_symmetry.space_group_name_H-M   'P 1'
#
loop_
_entity.id
_entity.type
_entity.pdbx_description
1 polymer ?
#
loop_
_entity_poly.entity_id
_entity_poly.type
_entity_poly.pdbx_seq_one_letter_code
_entity_poly.pdbx_strand_id
1 'polypeptide(L)'
;MQKPKLSKNVLFILIAVVMAGLAAFIAVSYIRTTVAERTQDNRPMVDVAVPVNDLPQGTILQGSDLALRTVPAEFAPADAVTPDNHAQFEGRMLRAPARGGAPLSASALVPLYDQFSRLIPRGKVAYTMSVDENNSISGMIAPGDLIDIFFVKDAPTGSDGGAGGQAAGAQVFPLLQKIKVLAAGSRIGEAPTPKEGEESNTSTGFSSVTLELDQYQAKQLAVASKVGAVRVLLREVQDTSPGAAAGMSESQLLRSLGSDDPASMGSGSSRVEFIIGGKG
;
A
#
# COMPACT_ATOMS: atom_id res chain seq x y z
N MET A 1 12.86 -25.94 -96.20
CA MET A 1 12.63 -25.38 -94.85
C MET A 1 12.19 -23.91 -94.99
N GLN A 2 10.88 -23.64 -94.96
CA GLN A 2 10.35 -22.27 -94.99
C GLN A 2 10.43 -21.68 -93.59
N LYS A 3 11.14 -20.56 -93.43
CA LYS A 3 11.14 -19.78 -92.18
C LYS A 3 9.74 -19.15 -92.02
N PRO A 4 9.03 -19.35 -90.90
CA PRO A 4 7.71 -18.78 -90.72
C PRO A 4 7.80 -17.25 -90.74
N LYS A 5 7.03 -16.60 -91.63
CA LYS A 5 6.90 -15.14 -91.67
C LYS A 5 6.08 -14.72 -90.44
N LEU A 6 6.74 -14.13 -89.43
CA LEU A 6 6.02 -13.53 -88.30
C LEU A 6 5.12 -12.40 -88.83
N SER A 7 3.82 -12.49 -88.53
CA SER A 7 2.90 -11.38 -88.81
C SER A 7 3.15 -10.25 -87.81
N LYS A 8 2.99 -9.00 -88.25
CA LYS A 8 3.19 -7.80 -87.42
C LYS A 8 2.38 -7.87 -86.12
N ASN A 9 1.23 -8.54 -86.15
CA ASN A 9 0.34 -8.71 -84.99
C ASN A 9 0.95 -9.62 -83.92
N VAL A 10 1.65 -10.69 -84.30
CA VAL A 10 2.36 -11.57 -83.35
C VAL A 10 3.51 -10.84 -82.68
N LEU A 11 4.19 -9.95 -83.42
CA LEU A 11 5.23 -9.09 -82.85
C LEU A 11 4.66 -8.12 -81.81
N PHE A 12 3.51 -7.49 -82.08
CA PHE A 12 2.86 -6.60 -81.11
C PHE A 12 2.39 -7.33 -79.84
N ILE A 13 1.84 -8.54 -79.97
CA ILE A 13 1.44 -9.36 -78.81
C ILE A 13 2.66 -9.73 -77.96
N LEU A 14 3.77 -10.12 -78.59
CA LEU A 14 4.99 -10.48 -77.86
C LEU A 14 5.55 -9.29 -77.08
N ILE A 15 5.58 -8.10 -77.69
CA ILE A 15 5.99 -6.86 -77.01
C ILE A 15 5.06 -6.52 -75.84
N ALA A 16 3.74 -6.64 -76.02
CA ALA A 16 2.77 -6.38 -74.96
C ALA A 16 2.95 -7.32 -73.77
N VAL A 17 3.20 -8.62 -74.01
CA VAL A 17 3.43 -9.61 -72.96
C VAL A 17 4.73 -9.33 -72.20
N VAL A 18 5.80 -8.97 -72.90
CA VAL A 18 7.08 -8.60 -72.26
C VAL A 18 6.92 -7.34 -71.41
N MET A 19 6.22 -6.32 -71.91
CA MET A 19 5.95 -5.09 -71.16
C MET A 19 5.06 -5.34 -69.93
N ALA A 20 4.04 -6.18 -70.05
CA ALA A 20 3.20 -6.57 -68.93
C ALA A 20 3.98 -7.35 -67.86
N GLY A 21 4.86 -8.26 -68.27
CA GLY A 21 5.75 -9.01 -67.37
C GLY A 21 6.73 -8.09 -66.64
N LEU A 22 7.32 -7.12 -67.35
CA LEU A 22 8.23 -6.14 -66.74
C LEU A 22 7.51 -5.22 -65.75
N ALA A 23 6.32 -4.74 -66.10
CA ALA A 23 5.51 -3.92 -65.20
C ALA A 23 5.09 -4.69 -63.93
N ALA A 24 4.68 -5.95 -64.08
CA ALA A 24 4.35 -6.82 -62.96
C ALA A 24 5.57 -7.09 -62.06
N PHE A 25 6.75 -7.32 -62.66
CA PHE A 25 7.99 -7.54 -61.92
C PHE A 25 8.39 -6.30 -61.09
N ILE A 26 8.33 -5.11 -61.70
CA ILE A 26 8.63 -3.85 -61.01
C ILE A 26 7.62 -3.61 -59.88
N ALA A 27 6.32 -3.81 -60.14
CA ALA A 27 5.29 -3.66 -59.11
C ALA A 27 5.53 -4.63 -57.94
N VAL A 28 5.72 -5.91 -58.19
CA VAL A 28 5.97 -6.90 -57.14
C VAL A 28 7.26 -6.60 -56.37
N SER A 29 8.33 -6.19 -57.06
CA SER A 29 9.58 -5.81 -56.39
C SER A 29 9.40 -4.57 -55.50
N TYR A 30 8.69 -3.55 -55.99
CA TYR A 30 8.42 -2.33 -55.23
C TYR A 30 7.57 -2.62 -54.00
N ILE A 31 6.48 -3.38 -54.15
CA ILE A 31 5.64 -3.80 -53.01
C ILE A 31 6.47 -4.59 -52.01
N ARG A 32 7.32 -5.53 -52.44
CA ARG A 32 8.16 -6.33 -51.52
C ARG A 32 9.15 -5.45 -50.75
N THR A 33 9.82 -4.51 -51.40
CA THR A 33 10.77 -3.60 -50.73
C THR A 33 10.06 -2.65 -49.78
N THR A 34 8.97 -2.01 -50.21
CA THR A 34 8.21 -1.08 -49.37
C THR A 34 7.54 -1.78 -48.18
N VAL A 35 7.01 -2.99 -48.38
CA VAL A 35 6.45 -3.78 -47.27
C VAL A 35 7.57 -4.23 -46.33
N ALA A 36 8.73 -4.65 -46.84
CA ALA A 36 9.86 -5.01 -45.99
C ALA A 36 10.37 -3.84 -45.15
N GLU A 37 10.49 -2.63 -45.72
CA GLU A 37 10.88 -1.42 -44.98
C GLU A 37 9.83 -0.98 -43.94
N ARG A 38 8.54 -1.13 -44.25
CA ARG A 38 7.44 -0.79 -43.33
C ARG A 38 7.18 -1.85 -42.25
N THR A 39 7.64 -3.08 -42.46
CA THR A 39 7.47 -4.22 -41.53
C THR A 39 8.76 -4.52 -40.76
N GLN A 40 9.90 -3.92 -41.13
CA GLN A 40 11.07 -3.87 -40.26
C GLN A 40 10.72 -3.01 -39.05
N ASP A 41 10.28 -3.70 -38.01
CA ASP A 41 9.96 -3.15 -36.72
C ASP A 41 11.27 -2.74 -36.02
N ASN A 42 11.93 -1.69 -36.52
CA ASN A 42 13.17 -1.11 -36.02
C ASN A 42 12.99 -0.42 -34.65
N ARG A 43 11.89 -0.73 -33.95
CA ARG A 43 11.68 -0.26 -32.59
C ARG A 43 12.76 -0.88 -31.70
N PRO A 44 13.43 -0.07 -30.86
CA PRO A 44 14.38 -0.60 -29.90
C PRO A 44 13.65 -1.60 -28.99
N MET A 45 14.13 -2.84 -28.97
CA MET A 45 13.64 -3.91 -28.12
C MET A 45 14.46 -3.93 -26.82
N VAL A 46 13.81 -4.20 -25.70
CA VAL A 46 14.44 -4.30 -24.38
C VAL A 46 13.94 -5.58 -23.71
N ASP A 47 14.86 -6.28 -23.05
CA ASP A 47 14.52 -7.44 -22.23
C ASP A 47 14.08 -6.97 -20.85
N VAL A 48 12.88 -7.39 -20.44
CA VAL A 48 12.28 -7.05 -19.14
C VAL A 48 11.80 -8.31 -18.43
N ALA A 49 11.82 -8.26 -17.10
CA ALA A 49 11.21 -9.30 -16.28
C ALA A 49 9.69 -9.10 -16.23
N VAL A 50 8.95 -10.17 -16.46
CA VAL A 50 7.49 -10.22 -16.40
C VAL A 50 7.05 -11.31 -15.43
N PRO A 51 5.99 -11.08 -14.62
CA PRO A 51 5.42 -12.15 -13.80
C PRO A 51 4.87 -13.29 -14.66
N VAL A 52 5.06 -14.54 -14.25
CA VAL A 52 4.50 -15.73 -14.94
C VAL A 52 2.98 -15.81 -14.73
N ASN A 53 2.52 -15.45 -13.53
CA ASN A 53 1.11 -15.44 -13.14
C ASN A 53 0.72 -14.06 -12.58
N ASP A 54 -0.57 -13.82 -12.39
CA ASP A 54 -1.05 -12.66 -11.65
C ASP A 54 -0.63 -12.76 -10.17
N LEU A 55 0.09 -11.76 -9.69
CA LEU A 55 0.59 -11.66 -8.32
C LEU A 55 -0.22 -10.61 -7.55
N PRO A 56 -0.93 -10.98 -6.47
CA PRO A 56 -1.63 -10.01 -5.64
C PRO A 56 -0.65 -9.13 -4.84
N GLN A 57 -1.15 -7.98 -4.38
CA GLN A 57 -0.42 -7.13 -3.42
C GLN A 57 -0.04 -7.94 -2.18
N GLY A 58 1.16 -7.68 -1.63
CA GLY A 58 1.69 -8.40 -0.48
C GLY A 58 2.43 -9.69 -0.81
N THR A 59 2.44 -10.14 -2.07
CA THR A 59 3.23 -11.32 -2.47
C THR A 59 4.72 -11.02 -2.38
N ILE A 60 5.51 -11.95 -1.84
CA ILE A 60 6.96 -11.91 -1.83
C ILE A 60 7.45 -12.44 -3.17
N LEU A 61 8.19 -11.61 -3.91
CA LEU A 61 8.69 -11.94 -5.24
C LEU A 61 9.80 -12.99 -5.16
N GLN A 62 9.61 -14.12 -5.83
CA GLN A 62 10.66 -15.14 -6.01
C GLN A 62 11.17 -15.14 -7.45
N GLY A 63 12.40 -15.61 -7.67
CA GLY A 63 12.95 -15.74 -9.02
C GLY A 63 12.12 -16.66 -9.93
N SER A 64 11.41 -17.65 -9.36
CA SER A 64 10.48 -18.53 -10.08
C SER A 64 9.20 -17.85 -10.57
N ASP A 65 8.85 -16.70 -9.99
CA ASP A 65 7.64 -15.96 -10.37
C ASP A 65 7.89 -15.06 -11.58
N LEU A 66 9.14 -14.91 -12.00
CA LEU A 66 9.56 -14.04 -13.09
C LEU A 66 10.03 -14.85 -14.31
N ALA A 67 9.65 -14.36 -15.49
CA ALA A 67 10.19 -14.78 -16.77
C ALA A 67 10.77 -13.57 -17.50
N LEU A 68 11.78 -13.80 -18.34
CA LEU A 68 12.33 -12.75 -19.20
C LEU A 68 11.54 -12.68 -20.50
N ARG A 69 11.16 -11.47 -20.91
CA ARG A 69 10.46 -11.24 -22.17
C ARG A 69 11.02 -10.00 -22.87
N THR A 70 11.27 -10.15 -24.16
CA THR A 70 11.64 -9.03 -25.03
C THR A 70 10.38 -8.25 -25.42
N VAL A 71 10.36 -6.97 -25.09
CA VAL A 71 9.26 -6.05 -25.44
C VAL A 71 9.81 -4.80 -26.12
N PRO A 72 9.03 -4.12 -26.99
CA PRO A 72 9.40 -2.80 -27.49
C PRO A 72 9.63 -1.82 -26.32
N ALA A 73 10.70 -1.04 -26.38
CA ALA A 73 11.10 -0.10 -25.31
C ALA A 73 10.00 0.90 -24.94
N GLU A 74 9.13 1.24 -25.89
CA GLU A 74 7.97 2.12 -25.69
C GLU A 74 6.89 1.55 -24.74
N PHE A 75 6.84 0.22 -24.59
CA PHE A 75 5.93 -0.47 -23.67
C PHE A 75 6.57 -0.84 -22.34
N ALA A 76 7.90 -0.72 -22.23
CA ALA A 76 8.60 -0.92 -20.99
C ALA A 76 8.52 0.35 -20.13
N PRO A 77 8.09 0.25 -18.86
CA PRO A 77 8.27 1.34 -17.91
C PRO A 77 9.74 1.77 -17.83
N ALA A 78 9.99 3.05 -17.59
CA ALA A 78 11.36 3.57 -17.45
C ALA A 78 12.13 2.91 -16.28
N ASP A 79 11.41 2.39 -15.28
CA ASP A 79 11.95 1.69 -14.12
C ASP A 79 11.69 0.17 -14.18
N ALA A 80 11.53 -0.39 -15.39
CA ALA A 80 11.33 -1.82 -15.57
C ALA A 80 12.49 -2.63 -14.96
N VAL A 81 12.14 -3.75 -14.36
CA VAL A 81 13.10 -4.75 -13.91
C VAL A 81 13.69 -5.43 -15.15
N THR A 82 15.02 -5.42 -15.25
CA THR A 82 15.79 -5.98 -16.36
C THR A 82 16.56 -7.23 -15.93
N PRO A 83 17.04 -8.06 -16.88
CA PRO A 83 17.88 -9.21 -16.57
C PRO A 83 19.09 -8.87 -15.70
N ASP A 84 19.69 -7.68 -15.87
CA ASP A 84 20.88 -7.29 -15.11
C ASP A 84 20.59 -6.96 -13.64
N ASN A 85 19.33 -6.63 -13.34
CA ASN A 85 18.97 -6.04 -12.06
C ASN A 85 17.92 -6.86 -11.28
N HIS A 86 17.31 -7.89 -11.89
CA HIS A 86 16.25 -8.70 -11.26
C HIS A 86 16.64 -9.27 -9.89
N ALA A 87 17.89 -9.75 -9.74
CA ALA A 87 18.38 -10.36 -8.50
C ALA A 87 18.31 -9.41 -7.29
N GLN A 88 18.38 -8.09 -7.50
CA GLN A 88 18.27 -7.12 -6.39
C GLN A 88 16.82 -6.97 -5.87
N PHE A 89 15.84 -7.43 -6.66
CA PHE A 89 14.41 -7.33 -6.38
C PHE A 89 13.80 -8.63 -5.87
N GLU A 90 14.52 -9.75 -5.94
CA GLU A 90 14.10 -11.00 -5.33
C GLU A 90 13.97 -10.88 -3.80
N GLY A 91 12.99 -11.57 -3.23
CA GLY A 91 12.66 -11.51 -1.81
C GLY A 91 11.92 -10.23 -1.39
N ARG A 92 11.61 -9.31 -2.31
CA ARG A 92 10.87 -8.08 -2.01
C ARG A 92 9.36 -8.32 -2.08
N MET A 93 8.63 -7.59 -1.26
CA MET A 93 7.17 -7.63 -1.26
C MET A 93 6.58 -6.67 -2.31
N LEU A 94 5.51 -7.07 -2.97
CA LEU A 94 4.74 -6.21 -3.88
C LEU A 94 3.87 -5.21 -3.10
N ARG A 95 3.98 -3.92 -3.42
CA ARG A 95 3.11 -2.84 -2.93
C ARG A 95 1.81 -2.70 -3.71
N ALA A 96 1.79 -3.18 -4.95
CA ALA A 96 0.64 -3.16 -5.85
C ALA A 96 0.52 -4.50 -6.58
N PRO A 97 -0.69 -4.90 -7.02
CA PRO A 97 -0.86 -6.14 -7.78
C PRO A 97 -0.10 -6.06 -9.11
N ALA A 98 0.59 -7.13 -9.48
CA ALA A 98 1.32 -7.26 -10.74
C ALA A 98 0.63 -8.30 -11.64
N ARG A 99 0.36 -7.93 -12.88
CA ARG A 99 -0.29 -8.83 -13.85
C ARG A 99 0.72 -9.73 -14.55
N GLY A 100 0.31 -10.98 -14.80
CA GLY A 100 1.05 -11.93 -15.60
C GLY A 100 1.36 -11.39 -16.99
N GLY A 101 2.61 -11.55 -17.42
CA GLY A 101 3.09 -11.15 -18.75
C GLY A 101 3.29 -9.65 -18.97
N ALA A 102 2.97 -8.80 -18.00
CA ALA A 102 3.24 -7.36 -18.05
C ALA A 102 4.64 -7.04 -17.51
N PRO A 103 5.36 -6.04 -18.06
CA PRO A 103 6.64 -5.59 -17.52
C PRO A 103 6.53 -5.20 -16.03
N LEU A 104 7.35 -5.81 -15.18
CA LEU A 104 7.39 -5.47 -13.77
C LEU A 104 8.15 -4.15 -13.57
N SER A 105 7.49 -3.17 -12.97
CA SER A 105 8.11 -1.90 -12.56
C SER A 105 8.74 -2.04 -11.18
N ALA A 106 9.95 -1.50 -11.00
CA ALA A 106 10.64 -1.48 -9.71
C ALA A 106 9.82 -0.75 -8.62
N SER A 107 9.03 0.25 -9.01
CA SER A 107 8.14 0.99 -8.11
C SER A 107 6.97 0.17 -7.58
N ALA A 108 6.63 -0.96 -8.21
CA ALA A 108 5.62 -1.88 -7.70
C ALA A 108 6.10 -2.67 -6.48
N LEU A 109 7.41 -2.65 -6.18
CA LEU A 109 8.01 -3.37 -5.05
C LEU A 109 8.22 -2.44 -3.86
N VAL A 110 8.28 -3.02 -2.66
CA VAL A 110 8.74 -2.32 -1.47
C VAL A 110 10.24 -2.02 -1.62
N PRO A 111 10.68 -0.73 -1.69
CA PRO A 111 12.08 -0.37 -1.59
C PRO A 111 12.71 -0.95 -0.32
N LEU A 112 13.84 -1.63 -0.52
CA LEU A 112 14.79 -1.89 0.55
C LEU A 112 15.65 -0.64 0.73
N TYR A 113 15.81 -0.22 1.97
CA TYR A 113 16.69 0.87 2.35
C TYR A 113 17.95 0.27 2.95
N ASP A 114 19.13 0.57 2.36
CA ASP A 114 20.43 0.06 2.84
C ASP A 114 20.74 0.49 4.28
N GLN A 115 20.21 1.65 4.67
CA GLN A 115 20.35 2.28 5.97
C GLN A 115 19.03 2.98 6.31
N PHE A 116 18.21 2.36 7.16
CA PHE A 116 16.95 2.93 7.64
C PHE A 116 17.12 4.32 8.29
N SER A 117 18.30 4.61 8.83
CA SER A 117 18.63 5.92 9.39
C SER A 117 18.60 7.06 8.38
N ARG A 118 18.80 6.78 7.07
CA ARG A 118 18.75 7.81 6.00
C ARG A 118 17.34 8.29 5.70
N LEU A 119 16.32 7.52 6.07
CA LEU A 119 14.92 7.88 5.89
C LEU A 119 14.40 8.84 6.96
N ILE A 120 15.10 8.92 8.09
CA ILE A 120 14.67 9.72 9.22
C ILE A 120 15.09 11.17 8.96
N PRO A 121 14.13 12.12 8.93
CA PRO A 121 14.47 13.54 8.79
C PRO A 121 15.38 14.02 9.92
N ARG A 122 16.22 15.02 9.63
CA ARG A 122 17.06 15.63 10.67
C ARG A 122 16.19 16.15 11.83
N GLY A 123 16.60 15.84 13.06
CA GLY A 123 15.88 16.23 14.27
C GLY A 123 14.82 15.23 14.75
N LYS A 124 14.51 14.21 13.93
CA LYS A 124 13.56 13.15 14.27
C LYS A 124 14.26 11.84 14.63
N VAL A 125 13.51 10.90 15.19
CA VAL A 125 13.94 9.56 15.57
C VAL A 125 12.93 8.51 15.12
N ALA A 126 13.43 7.32 14.81
CA ALA A 126 12.59 6.15 14.61
C ALA A 126 12.36 5.47 15.96
N TYR A 127 11.10 5.22 16.30
CA TYR A 127 10.72 4.47 17.50
C TYR A 127 9.88 3.26 17.11
N THR A 128 10.35 2.05 17.45
CA THR A 128 9.60 0.82 17.19
C THR A 128 8.79 0.42 18.43
N MET A 129 7.49 0.22 18.23
CA MET A 129 6.59 -0.32 19.25
C MET A 129 6.00 -1.65 18.79
N SER A 130 5.75 -2.53 19.76
CA SER A 130 4.92 -3.72 19.53
C SER A 130 3.46 -3.33 19.67
N VAL A 131 2.63 -3.80 18.75
CA VAL A 131 1.19 -3.57 18.73
C VAL A 131 0.50 -4.92 18.85
N ASP A 132 -0.39 -5.02 19.83
CA ASP A 132 -1.17 -6.23 20.10
C ASP A 132 -2.25 -6.40 19.00
N GLU A 133 -2.34 -7.60 18.44
CA GLU A 133 -3.29 -7.98 17.41
C GLU A 133 -4.75 -7.89 17.83
N ASN A 134 -5.05 -8.01 19.13
CA ASN A 134 -6.43 -8.07 19.60
C ASN A 134 -7.18 -6.74 19.48
N ASN A 135 -6.50 -5.62 19.18
CA ASN A 135 -7.10 -4.29 19.25
C ASN A 135 -6.48 -3.24 18.32
N SER A 136 -5.80 -3.67 17.26
CA SER A 136 -5.24 -2.75 16.26
C SER A 136 -5.32 -3.35 14.87
N ILE A 137 -5.21 -2.51 13.86
CA ILE A 137 -5.37 -2.80 12.43
C ILE A 137 -4.18 -3.65 11.95
N SER A 138 -4.11 -4.89 12.46
CA SER A 138 -2.99 -5.77 12.21
C SER A 138 -2.91 -6.08 10.73
N GLY A 139 -1.75 -5.80 10.15
CA GLY A 139 -1.47 -6.06 8.74
C GLY A 139 -2.07 -5.07 7.73
N MET A 140 -2.86 -4.07 8.13
CA MET A 140 -3.33 -3.03 7.18
C MET A 140 -2.60 -1.69 7.30
N ILE A 141 -1.76 -1.51 8.34
CA ILE A 141 -0.87 -0.34 8.42
C ILE A 141 0.27 -0.54 7.43
N ALA A 142 0.44 0.42 6.52
CA ALA A 142 1.51 0.46 5.54
C ALA A 142 2.55 1.55 5.86
N PRO A 143 3.81 1.37 5.42
CA PRO A 143 4.79 2.46 5.43
C PRO A 143 4.27 3.69 4.69
N GLY A 144 4.27 4.85 5.35
CA GLY A 144 3.74 6.10 4.81
C GLY A 144 2.39 6.53 5.41
N ASP A 145 1.69 5.63 6.08
CA ASP A 145 0.42 5.93 6.74
C ASP A 145 0.59 6.91 7.91
N LEU A 146 -0.51 7.58 8.25
CA LEU A 146 -0.61 8.42 9.43
C LEU A 146 -1.40 7.69 10.50
N ILE A 147 -0.92 7.73 11.73
CA ILE A 147 -1.61 7.15 12.88
C ILE A 147 -1.79 8.15 14.01
N ASP A 148 -2.84 7.92 14.79
CA ASP A 148 -3.04 8.55 16.08
C ASP A 148 -2.84 7.51 17.19
N ILE A 149 -2.40 7.97 18.35
CA ILE A 149 -2.03 7.13 19.48
C ILE A 149 -2.79 7.63 20.71
N PHE A 150 -3.56 6.72 21.31
CA PHE A 150 -4.25 6.96 22.57
C PHE A 150 -3.57 6.23 23.71
N PHE A 151 -3.57 6.86 24.88
CA PHE A 151 -3.12 6.27 26.13
C PHE A 151 -4.33 5.91 26.97
N VAL A 152 -4.41 4.64 27.37
CA VAL A 152 -5.44 4.10 28.25
C VAL A 152 -4.81 3.85 29.60
N LYS A 153 -5.31 4.57 30.60
CA LYS A 153 -4.95 4.39 31.99
C LYS A 153 -6.08 3.64 32.68
N ASP A 154 -5.76 2.44 33.16
CA ASP A 154 -6.64 1.72 34.08
C ASP A 154 -6.62 2.44 35.42
N ALA A 155 -7.79 2.58 36.02
CA ALA A 155 -7.87 3.13 37.35
C ALA A 155 -7.39 2.09 38.38
N PRO A 156 -6.65 2.51 39.42
CA PRO A 156 -6.30 1.61 40.49
C PRO A 156 -7.59 1.12 41.16
N THR A 157 -7.83 -0.19 41.10
CA THR A 157 -8.83 -0.88 41.93
C THR A 157 -8.30 -0.90 43.36
N GLY A 158 -8.31 0.26 44.02
CA GLY A 158 -7.98 0.42 45.42
C GLY A 158 -9.20 0.12 46.27
N SER A 159 -9.26 -1.10 46.80
CA SER A 159 -10.08 -1.46 47.95
C SER A 159 -9.53 -0.76 49.20
N ASP A 160 -9.96 0.48 49.47
CA ASP A 160 -9.82 1.06 50.80
C ASP A 160 -11.13 1.74 51.20
N GLY A 161 -11.70 1.21 52.29
CA GLY A 161 -13.02 1.51 52.79
C GLY A 161 -13.18 2.99 53.20
N GLY A 162 -14.10 3.66 52.53
CA GLY A 162 -14.60 4.97 52.90
C GLY A 162 -15.86 5.28 52.10
N ALA A 163 -16.98 5.44 52.78
CA ALA A 163 -18.29 5.70 52.18
C ALA A 163 -18.24 6.83 51.14
N GLY A 164 -18.61 6.52 49.89
CA GLY A 164 -18.83 7.51 48.82
C GLY A 164 -17.82 7.54 47.66
N GLY A 165 -16.82 6.66 47.64
CA GLY A 165 -15.83 6.63 46.55
C GLY A 165 -16.41 6.10 45.23
N GLN A 166 -16.76 6.99 44.29
CA GLN A 166 -16.97 6.62 42.89
C GLN A 166 -15.75 5.81 42.42
N ALA A 167 -15.95 4.56 42.01
CA ALA A 167 -14.91 3.79 41.34
C ALA A 167 -14.43 4.63 40.15
N ALA A 168 -13.18 5.10 40.21
CA ALA A 168 -12.55 5.67 39.04
C ALA A 168 -12.51 4.55 38.01
N GLY A 169 -13.17 4.74 36.87
CA GLY A 169 -13.12 3.80 35.76
C GLY A 169 -11.96 4.08 34.83
N ALA A 170 -11.76 3.26 33.80
CA ALA A 170 -10.69 3.47 32.83
C ALA A 170 -10.79 4.86 32.16
N GLN A 171 -9.64 5.46 31.87
CA GLN A 171 -9.54 6.77 31.22
C GLN A 171 -8.69 6.69 29.97
N VAL A 172 -9.20 7.21 28.86
CA VAL A 172 -8.50 7.29 27.57
C VAL A 172 -8.09 8.74 27.32
N PHE A 173 -6.84 8.96 26.95
CA PHE A 173 -6.28 10.27 26.62
C PHE A 173 -5.65 10.26 25.22
N PRO A 174 -5.87 11.30 24.40
CA PRO A 174 -5.10 11.47 23.18
C PRO A 174 -3.63 11.74 23.53
N LEU A 175 -2.71 10.90 23.03
CA LEU A 175 -1.28 11.01 23.36
C LEU A 175 -0.51 11.71 22.24
N LEU A 176 -0.58 11.15 21.02
CA LEU A 176 0.08 11.67 19.82
C LEU A 176 -0.90 11.59 18.66
N GLN A 177 -0.82 12.54 17.73
CA GLN A 177 -1.69 12.59 16.55
C GLN A 177 -0.84 12.84 15.30
N LYS A 178 -1.31 12.36 14.15
CA LYS A 178 -0.67 12.56 12.83
C LYS A 178 0.79 12.11 12.81
N ILE A 179 1.08 10.97 13.44
CA ILE A 179 2.41 10.39 13.45
C ILE A 179 2.58 9.52 12.20
N LYS A 180 3.69 9.72 11.48
CA LYS A 180 3.99 8.97 10.28
C LYS A 180 4.59 7.60 10.61
N VAL A 181 4.10 6.58 9.94
CA VAL A 181 4.65 5.22 10.00
C VAL A 181 5.80 5.11 8.99
N LEU A 182 6.99 4.76 9.49
CA LEU A 182 8.16 4.50 8.66
C LEU A 182 8.18 3.05 8.16
N ALA A 183 7.72 2.11 8.99
CA ALA A 183 7.64 0.71 8.64
C ALA A 183 6.61 -0.03 9.51
N ALA A 184 6.02 -1.10 8.97
CA ALA A 184 5.06 -1.95 9.66
C ALA A 184 5.29 -3.41 9.25
N GLY A 185 5.14 -4.34 10.20
CA GLY A 185 5.18 -5.78 9.95
C GLY A 185 5.83 -6.61 11.06
N SER A 186 5.78 -7.93 10.90
CA SER A 186 6.60 -8.86 11.69
C SER A 186 8.03 -8.83 11.14
N ARG A 187 8.93 -8.12 11.81
CA ARG A 187 10.37 -8.03 11.51
C ARG A 187 10.71 -7.42 10.15
N ILE A 188 11.13 -6.16 10.20
CA ILE A 188 11.87 -5.52 9.11
C ILE A 188 13.30 -6.10 9.10
N GLY A 189 13.70 -6.71 7.98
CA GLY A 189 15.13 -6.90 7.64
C GLY A 189 15.71 -8.31 7.74
N GLU A 190 14.92 -9.34 8.01
CA GLU A 190 15.38 -10.73 7.89
C GLU A 190 14.75 -11.30 6.62
N ALA A 191 15.58 -11.55 5.60
CA ALA A 191 15.18 -12.47 4.54
C ALA A 191 14.68 -13.75 5.25
N PRO A 192 13.49 -14.26 4.93
CA PRO A 192 13.09 -15.56 5.41
C PRO A 192 14.01 -16.55 4.71
N THR A 193 15.20 -16.77 5.26
CA THR A 193 15.95 -17.98 4.96
C THR A 193 15.14 -19.07 5.63
N PRO A 194 14.46 -19.94 4.88
CA PRO A 194 13.91 -21.13 5.47
C PRO A 194 15.15 -21.99 5.77
N LYS A 195 15.61 -21.97 7.02
CA LYS A 195 16.40 -23.11 7.49
C LYS A 195 15.43 -24.27 7.51
N GLU A 196 15.58 -25.17 6.55
CA GLU A 196 14.86 -26.45 6.52
C GLU A 196 15.00 -27.13 7.88
N GLY A 197 13.87 -27.36 8.56
CA GLY A 197 13.81 -28.26 9.71
C GLY A 197 13.23 -27.71 11.00
N GLU A 198 12.90 -26.42 11.12
CA GLU A 198 12.13 -25.93 12.28
C GLU A 198 10.70 -25.63 11.88
N GLU A 199 9.79 -26.47 12.39
CA GLU A 199 8.35 -26.26 12.39
C GLU A 199 8.07 -24.78 12.68
N SER A 200 7.38 -24.13 11.75
CA SER A 200 6.90 -22.76 11.89
C SER A 200 5.93 -22.73 13.07
N ASN A 201 6.49 -22.61 14.28
CA ASN A 201 5.76 -22.26 15.46
C ASN A 201 5.08 -20.94 15.16
N THR A 202 3.77 -21.02 15.01
CA THR A 202 2.80 -19.94 14.92
C THR A 202 3.27 -18.78 15.79
N SER A 203 3.95 -17.82 15.17
CA SER A 203 4.43 -16.65 15.88
C SER A 203 3.19 -15.88 16.27
N THR A 204 2.85 -16.01 17.54
CA THR A 204 1.68 -15.42 18.17
C THR A 204 1.76 -13.91 17.96
N GLY A 205 1.05 -13.47 16.95
CA GLY A 205 0.28 -12.24 16.86
C GLY A 205 0.84 -10.89 17.29
N PHE A 206 2.13 -10.60 17.14
CA PHE A 206 2.66 -9.26 17.38
C PHE A 206 3.07 -8.59 16.07
N SER A 207 2.31 -7.56 15.68
CA SER A 207 2.72 -6.65 14.62
C SER A 207 3.62 -5.56 15.22
N SER A 208 4.77 -5.28 14.61
CA SER A 208 5.64 -4.17 15.03
C SER A 208 5.46 -2.99 14.09
N VAL A 209 5.44 -1.78 14.65
CA VAL A 209 5.32 -0.54 13.88
C VAL A 209 6.45 0.40 14.29
N THR A 210 7.17 0.92 13.29
CA THR A 210 8.23 1.91 13.45
C THR A 210 7.69 3.28 13.07
N LEU A 211 7.79 4.22 14.00
CA LEU A 211 7.20 5.55 13.91
C LEU A 211 8.26 6.64 13.73
N GLU A 212 7.93 7.67 12.97
CA GLU A 212 8.70 8.91 12.87
C GLU A 212 8.28 9.87 13.98
N LEU A 213 9.11 10.02 15.01
CA LEU A 213 8.82 10.84 16.19
C LEU A 213 9.87 11.92 16.41
N ASP A 214 9.48 12.99 17.11
CA ASP A 214 10.44 13.89 17.73
C ASP A 214 10.97 13.29 19.04
N GLN A 215 12.13 13.77 19.50
CA GLN A 215 12.75 13.33 20.76
C GLN A 215 11.82 13.47 21.98
N TYR A 216 11.00 14.52 22.01
CA TYR A 216 10.02 14.72 23.09
C TYR A 216 8.88 13.69 23.02
N GLN A 217 8.33 13.47 21.82
CA GLN A 217 7.26 12.51 21.59
C GLN A 217 7.69 11.07 21.90
N ALA A 218 8.93 10.70 21.54
CA ALA A 218 9.51 9.41 21.87
C ALA A 218 9.59 9.17 23.38
N LYS A 219 9.98 10.19 24.17
CA LYS A 219 9.98 10.11 25.64
C LYS A 219 8.58 9.97 26.21
N GLN A 220 7.63 10.76 25.71
CA GLN A 220 6.23 10.72 26.15
C GLN A 220 5.63 9.33 25.91
N LEU A 221 5.88 8.75 24.74
CA LEU A 221 5.42 7.42 24.38
C LEU A 221 6.09 6.32 25.22
N ALA A 222 7.39 6.43 25.49
CA ALA A 222 8.13 5.49 26.34
C ALA A 222 7.63 5.49 27.80
N VAL A 223 7.17 6.63 28.31
CA VAL A 223 6.53 6.70 29.64
C VAL A 223 5.12 6.13 29.58
N ALA A 224 4.33 6.49 28.57
CA ALA A 224 2.97 6.01 28.41
C ALA A 224 2.90 4.48 28.30
N SER A 225 3.77 3.86 27.51
CA SER A 225 3.83 2.40 27.36
C SER A 225 4.23 1.66 28.65
N LYS A 226 4.90 2.33 29.59
CA LYS A 226 5.26 1.76 30.88
C LYS A 226 4.14 1.88 31.92
N VAL A 227 3.33 2.94 31.83
CA VAL A 227 2.32 3.29 32.85
C VAL A 227 0.94 2.72 32.55
N GLY A 228 0.64 2.38 31.29
CA GLY A 228 -0.66 1.84 30.89
C GLY A 228 -0.63 1.30 29.47
N ALA A 229 -1.82 1.09 28.90
CA ALA A 229 -1.96 0.54 27.56
C ALA A 229 -1.94 1.65 26.51
N VAL A 230 -1.29 1.39 25.38
CA VAL A 230 -1.27 2.31 24.24
C VAL A 230 -2.11 1.70 23.12
N ARG A 231 -2.99 2.49 22.50
CA ARG A 231 -3.86 2.09 21.39
C ARG A 231 -3.54 2.90 20.16
N VAL A 232 -3.53 2.25 19.00
CA VAL A 232 -3.19 2.86 17.71
C VAL A 232 -4.45 2.95 16.86
N LEU A 233 -4.62 4.10 16.20
CA LEU A 233 -5.71 4.36 15.26
C LEU A 233 -5.09 4.74 13.92
N LEU A 234 -5.57 4.14 12.84
CA LEU A 234 -5.17 4.52 11.48
C LEU A 234 -5.98 5.74 11.06
N ARG A 235 -5.28 6.78 10.62
CA ARG A 235 -5.85 8.02 10.08
C ARG A 235 -5.80 7.95 8.56
N GLU A 236 -6.78 8.54 7.91
CA GLU A 236 -6.74 8.74 6.46
C GLU A 236 -5.59 9.70 6.09
N VAL A 237 -4.91 9.45 4.97
CA VAL A 237 -3.63 10.09 4.63
C VAL A 237 -3.75 11.60 4.42
N GLN A 238 -4.91 12.09 4.00
CA GLN A 238 -5.21 13.50 3.74
C GLN A 238 -6.09 14.16 4.81
N ASP A 239 -6.51 13.43 5.84
CA ASP A 239 -7.40 13.97 6.87
C ASP A 239 -6.66 14.97 7.77
N THR A 240 -6.97 16.25 7.54
CA THR A 240 -6.43 17.37 8.32
C THR A 240 -7.21 17.65 9.59
N SER A 241 -8.35 16.99 9.82
CA SER A 241 -9.23 17.23 10.95
C SER A 241 -8.46 17.13 12.28
N PRO A 242 -8.67 18.06 13.23
CA PRO A 242 -8.10 17.93 14.55
C PRO A 242 -8.66 16.66 15.19
N GLY A 243 -7.78 15.77 15.68
CA GLY A 243 -8.22 14.59 16.41
C GLY A 243 -8.90 14.98 17.73
N ALA A 244 -9.53 14.01 18.40
CA ALA A 244 -10.17 14.26 19.70
C ALA A 244 -9.17 14.93 20.67
N ALA A 245 -9.48 16.15 21.11
CA ALA A 245 -8.62 16.94 21.98
C ALA A 245 -8.80 16.58 23.47
N ALA A 246 -9.98 16.06 23.83
CA ALA A 246 -10.31 15.66 25.18
C ALA A 246 -10.25 14.14 25.33
N GLY A 247 -9.73 13.70 26.47
CA GLY A 247 -9.85 12.31 26.89
C GLY A 247 -11.29 11.95 27.27
N MET A 248 -11.58 10.65 27.33
CA MET A 248 -12.88 10.11 27.74
C MET A 248 -12.69 9.16 28.93
N SER A 249 -13.46 9.38 29.99
CA SER A 249 -13.55 8.46 31.12
C SER A 249 -14.71 7.49 30.96
N GLU A 250 -14.61 6.33 31.59
CA GLU A 250 -15.68 5.34 31.66
C GLU A 250 -17.00 5.95 32.14
N SER A 251 -16.97 6.80 33.16
CA SER A 251 -18.18 7.47 33.65
C SER A 251 -18.85 8.37 32.61
N GLN A 252 -18.05 9.02 31.73
CA GLN A 252 -18.57 9.83 30.64
C GLN A 252 -19.16 8.94 29.53
N LEU A 253 -18.48 7.83 29.21
CA LEU A 253 -18.98 6.84 28.26
C LEU A 253 -20.32 6.22 28.71
N LEU A 254 -20.40 5.78 29.96
CA LEU A 254 -21.63 5.20 30.53
C LEU A 254 -22.77 6.21 30.57
N ARG A 255 -22.49 7.48 30.89
CA ARG A 255 -23.50 8.55 30.80
C ARG A 255 -23.97 8.76 29.37
N SER A 256 -23.06 8.79 28.39
CA SER A 256 -23.45 8.97 26.98
C SER A 256 -24.24 7.78 26.43
N LEU A 257 -23.92 6.56 26.86
CA LEU A 257 -24.66 5.35 26.46
C LEU A 257 -26.02 5.24 27.16
N GLY A 258 -26.14 5.74 28.38
CA GLY A 258 -27.38 5.73 29.16
C GLY A 258 -28.32 6.92 28.89
N SER A 259 -27.86 7.96 28.19
CA SER A 259 -28.67 9.14 27.85
C SER A 259 -29.55 8.97 26.60
N ASP A 260 -29.49 7.83 25.92
CA ASP A 260 -30.32 7.48 24.76
C ASP A 260 -31.52 6.59 25.13
N ASP A 261 -32.18 6.82 26.27
CA ASP A 261 -33.51 6.25 26.51
C ASP A 261 -34.57 7.18 25.86
N PRO A 262 -35.18 6.81 24.71
CA PRO A 262 -36.18 7.64 24.03
C PRO A 262 -37.46 7.86 24.85
N ALA A 263 -37.58 7.25 26.04
CA ALA A 263 -38.73 7.39 26.92
C ALA A 263 -38.79 8.72 27.72
N SER A 264 -37.74 9.55 27.73
CA SER A 264 -37.73 10.80 28.53
C SER A 264 -38.02 12.10 27.76
N MET A 265 -38.44 12.05 26.49
CA MET A 265 -38.94 13.23 25.77
C MET A 265 -40.42 13.57 26.07
N GLY A 266 -40.92 13.21 27.25
CA GLY A 266 -42.28 13.52 27.66
C GLY A 266 -42.40 13.78 29.16
N SER A 267 -42.83 15.00 29.51
CA SER A 267 -43.19 15.47 30.85
C SER A 267 -41.97 15.89 31.70
N GLY A 268 -41.82 17.11 32.17
CA GLY A 268 -42.75 18.23 32.29
C GLY A 268 -42.10 19.18 33.31
N SER A 269 -42.07 20.47 32.99
CA SER A 269 -41.58 21.54 33.85
C SER A 269 -42.13 21.43 35.28
N SER A 270 -41.29 21.09 36.27
CA SER A 270 -41.63 21.31 37.68
C SER A 270 -41.36 22.77 38.02
N ARG A 271 -42.29 23.63 37.62
CA ARG A 271 -42.40 25.02 38.07
C ARG A 271 -42.80 24.99 39.55
N VAL A 272 -41.87 25.33 40.44
CA VAL A 272 -42.15 25.48 41.88
C VAL A 272 -42.92 26.78 42.07
N GLU A 273 -44.19 26.69 42.44
CA GLU A 273 -45.05 27.84 42.75
C GLU A 273 -44.94 28.15 44.26
N PHE A 274 -44.44 29.35 44.58
CA PHE A 274 -44.41 29.87 45.94
C PHE A 274 -45.75 30.53 46.27
N ILE A 275 -46.51 29.96 47.21
CA ILE A 275 -47.69 30.62 47.79
C ILE A 275 -47.24 31.33 49.08
N ILE A 276 -47.19 32.66 49.03
CA ILE A 276 -47.04 33.52 50.21
C ILE A 276 -48.46 33.88 50.67
N GLY A 277 -48.93 33.23 51.73
CA GLY A 277 -50.20 33.54 52.39
C GLY A 277 -50.11 34.83 53.21
N GLY A 278 -51.05 35.75 52.96
CA GLY A 278 -51.11 37.09 53.52
C GLY A 278 -51.69 37.19 54.94
N LYS A 279 -51.45 38.37 55.53
CA LYS A 279 -51.90 38.85 56.85
C LYS A 279 -53.43 38.84 57.02
N GLY A 280 -53.86 38.41 58.20
CA GLY A 280 -55.15 38.66 58.84
C GLY A 280 -55.00 38.39 60.32
#